data_AF-A0A523K1C7-F1
#
_entry.id   AF-A0A523K1C7-F1
#
_cell.length_a   1.000
_cell.length_b   1.000
_cell.length_c   1.000
_cell.angle_alpha   90.00
_cell.angle_beta   90.00
_cell.angle_gamma   90.00
#
_symmetry.space_group_name_H-M   'P 1'
#
loop_
_entity.id
_entity.type
_entity.pdbx_description
1 polymer ?
#
loop_
_entity_poly.entity_id
_entity_poly.type
_entity_poly.pdbx_seq_one_letter_code
_entity_poly.pdbx_strand_id
1 'polypeptide(L)'
;MRCQTTAFSTLSRPTGPSAVAMFTVLCLLCASVTASTLAEIRTLAAEQQYAQALKQLDVFLEDNSDDVEARLFRGVILTRQGNIDQAITTFDELSRDRPELPEPLNNLAVLYAAQGRYDDSRKVLLRAIALEPRYDTAHENLGDVYAKLANIAYERAFTLNKKNASARDKASWMTRVLDTEPAAPGEVSPEARTALPSLETRAPEQIEPQARSNAQAAAKLEQIAATCYAVNGIENNSAARSITKWFSSRGVKAREQTRSAQASIFYEVYLPPMKSRTATDDEMRRMRADGFVDIMRISSGPLENGVSVGAYRKLGNAERRVKTFRTKGYEVEFKPRDKTRTTDWVAVSAGASREMRSEFSSTFPAYPLSESSCRF
;
A
#
# COMPACT_ATOMS: atom_id res chain seq x y z
N MET A 1 70.97 -47.61 37.69
CA MET A 1 72.14 -46.73 37.91
C MET A 1 71.82 -45.78 39.05
N ARG A 2 72.64 -45.82 40.12
CA ARG A 2 72.89 -44.82 41.20
C ARG A 2 71.69 -44.06 41.81
N CYS A 3 71.29 -44.35 43.06
CA CYS A 3 71.84 -43.83 44.33
C CYS A 3 71.81 -42.30 44.49
N GLN A 4 70.95 -41.79 45.39
CA GLN A 4 71.26 -40.94 46.58
C GLN A 4 69.92 -40.50 47.23
N THR A 5 69.51 -40.94 48.44
CA THR A 5 69.83 -40.44 49.81
C THR A 5 69.84 -38.91 49.89
N THR A 6 68.97 -38.22 50.65
CA THR A 6 68.84 -38.10 52.13
C THR A 6 67.57 -37.25 52.41
N ALA A 7 66.93 -37.11 53.58
CA ALA A 7 66.95 -37.63 54.95
C ALA A 7 65.77 -36.97 55.71
N PHE A 8 65.17 -37.69 56.69
CA PHE A 8 64.58 -37.25 57.98
C PHE A 8 63.71 -35.96 58.05
N SER A 9 62.57 -35.86 58.76
CA SER A 9 62.19 -36.45 60.04
C SER A 9 60.75 -36.06 60.45
N THR A 10 60.12 -36.97 61.20
CA THR A 10 59.23 -36.79 62.37
C THR A 10 57.80 -36.20 62.26
N LEU A 11 56.84 -37.08 62.61
CA LEU A 11 55.67 -36.93 63.51
C LEU A 11 54.84 -35.63 63.42
N SER A 12 53.51 -35.69 63.28
CA SER A 12 52.62 -36.09 64.38
C SER A 12 51.15 -36.26 63.92
N ARG A 13 50.46 -37.25 64.51
CA ARG A 13 48.99 -37.37 64.55
C ARG A 13 48.38 -36.39 65.57
N PRO A 14 47.11 -36.01 65.39
CA PRO A 14 46.05 -36.43 66.33
C PRO A 14 44.82 -36.95 65.53
N THR A 15 44.21 -38.11 65.77
CA THR A 15 43.35 -38.59 66.88
C THR A 15 42.29 -37.59 67.35
N GLY A 16 41.02 -37.79 66.95
CA GLY A 16 39.85 -37.19 67.58
C GLY A 16 38.60 -37.18 66.68
N PRO A 17 37.45 -37.78 67.07
CA PRO A 17 36.36 -38.16 66.18
C PRO A 17 35.21 -37.13 66.15
N SER A 18 34.55 -36.99 65.00
CA SER A 18 33.11 -36.67 64.95
C SER A 18 32.58 -37.02 63.56
N ALA A 19 31.91 -38.16 63.50
CA ALA A 19 31.00 -38.50 62.43
C ALA A 19 29.79 -37.55 62.45
N VAL A 20 29.08 -37.52 61.32
CA VAL A 20 27.77 -36.90 61.10
C VAL A 20 27.80 -35.41 60.71
N ALA A 21 28.07 -35.15 59.43
CA ALA A 21 27.38 -34.12 58.66
C ALA A 21 27.41 -34.56 57.18
N MET A 22 26.47 -35.41 56.82
CA MET A 22 25.31 -34.97 56.04
C MET A 22 25.68 -34.81 54.56
N PHE A 23 25.65 -35.98 53.93
CA PHE A 23 25.75 -36.24 52.50
C PHE A 23 24.53 -35.67 51.76
N THR A 24 24.21 -34.38 51.86
CA THR A 24 23.07 -33.77 51.12
C THR A 24 23.17 -32.24 51.06
N VAL A 25 24.07 -31.68 50.25
CA VAL A 25 23.88 -30.33 49.66
C VAL A 25 24.53 -30.31 48.27
N LEU A 26 23.96 -31.08 47.32
CA LEU A 26 24.31 -30.98 45.89
C LEU A 26 23.05 -30.99 45.00
N CYS A 27 21.94 -30.46 45.50
CA CYS A 27 20.69 -30.36 44.74
C CYS A 27 19.93 -29.12 45.18
N LEU A 28 20.36 -27.93 44.76
CA LEU A 28 19.54 -26.69 44.71
C LEU A 28 20.31 -25.57 43.98
N LEU A 29 20.89 -25.90 42.83
CA LEU A 29 21.14 -24.93 41.75
C LEU A 29 20.43 -25.44 40.49
N CYS A 30 19.19 -25.93 40.65
CA CYS A 30 18.22 -25.71 39.60
C CYS A 30 17.95 -24.20 39.66
N ALA A 31 18.77 -23.42 38.94
CA ALA A 31 18.29 -22.17 38.40
C ALA A 31 17.07 -22.59 37.57
N SER A 32 15.89 -22.48 38.18
CA SER A 32 14.64 -22.52 37.44
C SER A 32 14.82 -21.48 36.35
N VAL A 33 15.05 -21.93 35.12
CA VAL A 33 14.85 -21.11 33.94
C VAL A 33 13.36 -20.79 34.01
N THR A 34 13.03 -19.70 34.69
CA THR A 34 11.70 -19.15 34.66
C THR A 34 11.47 -18.79 33.21
N ALA A 35 10.38 -19.28 32.63
CA ALA A 35 9.98 -18.89 31.29
C ALA A 35 9.94 -17.35 31.24
N SER A 36 10.81 -16.75 30.44
CA SER A 36 10.91 -15.30 30.34
C SER A 36 9.59 -14.73 29.87
N THR A 37 9.13 -13.65 30.49
CA THR A 37 7.91 -12.98 30.03
C THR A 37 8.16 -12.24 28.71
N LEU A 38 7.11 -12.04 27.90
CA LEU A 38 7.22 -11.24 26.66
C LEU A 38 7.76 -9.82 26.93
N ALA A 39 7.48 -9.25 28.11
CA ALA A 39 8.01 -7.95 28.53
C ALA A 39 9.54 -7.96 28.71
N GLU A 40 10.10 -8.99 29.35
CA GLU A 40 11.56 -9.14 29.51
C GLU A 40 12.26 -9.33 28.16
N ILE A 41 11.65 -10.13 27.28
CA ILE A 41 12.16 -10.36 25.92
C ILE A 41 12.20 -9.04 25.12
N ARG A 42 11.18 -8.18 25.30
CA ARG A 42 11.16 -6.84 24.69
C ARG A 42 12.25 -5.92 25.21
N THR A 43 12.54 -5.97 26.51
CA THR A 43 13.65 -5.22 27.11
C THR A 43 14.98 -5.61 26.45
N LEU A 44 15.24 -6.92 26.29
CA LEU A 44 16.44 -7.40 25.59
C LEU A 44 16.54 -6.87 24.16
N ALA A 45 15.43 -6.87 23.40
CA ALA A 45 15.42 -6.33 22.05
C ALA A 45 15.61 -4.80 22.02
N ALA A 46 15.08 -4.06 23.00
CA ALA A 46 15.28 -2.63 23.14
C ALA A 46 16.75 -2.28 23.43
N GLU A 47 17.45 -3.15 24.16
CA GLU A 47 18.91 -3.12 24.35
C GLU A 47 19.70 -3.63 23.13
N GLN A 48 19.02 -3.86 22.00
CA GLN A 48 19.59 -4.39 20.75
C GLN A 48 20.20 -5.79 20.88
N GLN A 49 19.89 -6.52 21.95
CA GLN A 49 20.32 -7.90 22.17
C GLN A 49 19.43 -8.88 21.39
N TYR A 50 19.25 -8.64 20.09
CA TYR A 50 18.29 -9.34 19.24
C TYR A 50 18.49 -10.87 19.22
N ALA A 51 19.73 -11.35 19.31
CA ALA A 51 20.01 -12.79 19.32
C ALA A 51 19.52 -13.47 20.61
N GLN A 52 19.69 -12.81 21.76
CA GLN A 52 19.20 -13.33 23.03
C GLN A 52 17.68 -13.21 23.11
N ALA A 53 17.13 -12.07 22.67
CA ALA A 53 15.69 -11.86 22.59
C ALA A 53 15.02 -12.90 21.71
N LEU A 54 15.53 -13.17 20.50
CA LEU A 54 14.96 -14.19 19.61
C LEU A 54 14.97 -15.58 20.25
N LYS A 55 16.08 -15.97 20.90
CA LYS A 55 16.18 -17.27 21.56
C LYS A 55 15.15 -17.43 22.69
N GLN A 56 14.97 -16.40 23.52
CA GLN A 56 13.97 -16.43 24.59
C GLN A 56 12.55 -16.37 24.03
N LEU A 57 12.33 -15.66 22.93
CA LEU A 57 11.05 -15.59 22.24
C LEU A 57 10.65 -16.91 21.60
N ASP A 58 11.59 -17.64 21.00
CA ASP A 58 11.35 -18.96 20.45
C ASP A 58 10.91 -19.94 21.56
N VAL A 59 11.57 -19.92 22.73
CA VAL A 59 11.15 -20.71 23.91
C VAL A 59 9.77 -20.28 24.40
N PHE A 60 9.50 -18.97 24.49
CA PHE A 60 8.19 -18.47 24.90
C PHE A 60 7.06 -18.97 23.96
N LEU A 61 7.33 -19.04 22.67
CA LEU A 61 6.39 -19.50 21.65
C LEU A 61 6.19 -21.02 21.62
N GLU A 62 7.04 -21.82 22.29
CA GLU A 62 6.82 -23.27 22.43
C GLU A 62 5.53 -23.55 23.23
N ASP A 63 5.29 -22.77 24.29
CA ASP A 63 4.09 -22.89 25.15
C ASP A 63 2.97 -21.92 24.72
N ASN A 64 3.27 -20.90 23.91
CA ASN A 64 2.35 -19.83 23.50
C ASN A 64 2.29 -19.67 21.98
N SER A 65 2.20 -20.78 21.25
CA SER A 65 2.33 -20.81 19.79
C SER A 65 1.31 -19.97 19.01
N ASP A 66 0.15 -19.67 19.62
CA ASP A 66 -0.92 -18.84 19.02
C ASP A 66 -0.86 -17.36 19.44
N ASP A 67 0.13 -16.96 20.24
CA ASP A 67 0.31 -15.59 20.68
C ASP A 67 0.71 -14.69 19.49
N VAL A 68 -0.27 -13.91 19.03
CA VAL A 68 -0.14 -13.01 17.89
C VAL A 68 0.95 -11.96 18.11
N GLU A 69 1.03 -11.42 19.33
CA GLU A 69 1.95 -10.34 19.67
C GLU A 69 3.39 -10.84 19.65
N ALA A 70 3.64 -12.01 20.23
CA ALA A 70 4.92 -12.69 20.23
C ALA A 70 5.36 -13.09 18.81
N ARG A 71 4.45 -13.63 17.98
CA ARG A 71 4.74 -13.98 16.58
C ARG A 71 5.07 -12.75 15.72
N LEU A 72 4.31 -11.66 15.88
CA LEU A 72 4.60 -10.40 15.20
C LEU A 72 5.98 -9.87 15.61
N PHE A 73 6.27 -9.89 16.91
CA PHE A 73 7.54 -9.42 17.45
C PHE A 73 8.72 -10.27 16.97
N ARG A 74 8.53 -11.58 16.83
CA ARG A 74 9.53 -12.49 16.25
C ARG A 74 9.90 -12.09 14.83
N GLY A 75 8.91 -11.81 13.99
CA GLY A 75 9.16 -11.32 12.62
C GLY A 75 9.94 -10.00 12.60
N VAL A 76 9.66 -9.09 13.54
CA VAL A 76 10.39 -7.82 13.69
C VAL A 76 11.84 -8.06 14.10
N ILE A 77 12.10 -8.90 15.10
CA ILE A 77 13.47 -9.23 15.54
C ILE A 77 14.26 -9.87 14.40
N LEU A 78 13.67 -10.84 13.68
CA LEU A 78 14.29 -11.48 12.52
C LEU A 78 14.66 -10.45 11.44
N THR A 79 13.78 -9.47 11.19
CA THR A 79 14.05 -8.36 10.26
C THR A 79 15.25 -7.53 10.72
N ARG A 80 15.33 -7.18 12.01
CA ARG A 80 16.44 -6.39 12.58
C ARG A 80 17.78 -7.13 12.51
N GLN A 81 17.77 -8.46 12.56
CA GLN A 81 18.96 -9.29 12.40
C GLN A 81 19.36 -9.52 10.94
N GLY A 82 18.56 -9.07 9.96
CA GLY A 82 18.79 -9.36 8.55
C GLY A 82 18.37 -10.78 8.13
N ASN A 83 17.67 -11.52 9.00
CA ASN A 83 17.12 -12.85 8.69
C ASN A 83 15.82 -12.73 7.88
N ILE A 84 15.92 -12.12 6.70
CA ILE A 84 14.77 -11.64 5.92
C ILE A 84 13.82 -12.78 5.52
N ASP A 85 14.34 -13.92 5.06
CA ASP A 85 13.49 -15.03 4.60
C ASP A 85 12.67 -15.65 5.74
N GLN A 86 13.25 -15.74 6.93
CA GLN A 86 12.55 -16.22 8.12
C GLN A 86 11.51 -15.20 8.61
N ALA A 87 11.81 -13.90 8.51
CA ALA A 87 10.85 -12.84 8.83
C ALA A 87 9.65 -12.88 7.87
N ILE A 88 9.89 -13.02 6.56
CA ILE A 88 8.83 -13.20 5.55
C ILE A 88 7.97 -14.41 5.90
N THR A 89 8.60 -15.55 6.18
CA THR A 89 7.86 -16.78 6.55
C THR A 89 6.98 -16.55 7.78
N THR A 90 7.52 -15.92 8.82
CA THR A 90 6.81 -15.64 10.07
C THR A 90 5.59 -14.73 9.84
N PHE A 91 5.74 -13.63 9.10
CA PHE A 91 4.63 -12.72 8.84
C PHE A 91 3.61 -13.31 7.86
N ASP A 92 4.05 -14.12 6.88
CA ASP A 92 3.17 -14.79 5.93
C ASP A 92 2.29 -15.83 6.62
N GLU A 93 2.88 -16.70 7.46
CA GLU A 93 2.14 -17.62 8.32
C GLU A 93 1.14 -16.88 9.22
N LEU A 94 1.58 -15.82 9.90
CA LEU A 94 0.69 -15.02 10.75
C LEU A 94 -0.46 -14.38 9.95
N SER A 95 -0.21 -13.94 8.71
CA SER A 95 -1.23 -13.36 7.82
C SER A 95 -2.24 -14.38 7.26
N ARG A 96 -1.89 -15.68 7.29
CA ARG A 96 -2.78 -16.78 6.92
C ARG A 96 -3.60 -17.25 8.11
N ASP A 97 -2.97 -17.34 9.28
CA ASP A 97 -3.63 -17.78 10.52
C ASP A 97 -4.57 -16.70 11.08
N ARG A 98 -4.20 -15.42 10.91
CA ARG A 98 -4.95 -14.25 11.37
C ARG A 98 -5.22 -13.29 10.21
N PRO A 99 -6.08 -13.68 9.24
CA PRO A 99 -6.31 -12.91 8.01
C PRO A 99 -6.96 -11.53 8.21
N GLU A 100 -7.48 -11.27 9.41
CA GLU A 100 -8.08 -9.99 9.84
C GLU A 100 -7.05 -8.92 10.25
N LEU A 101 -5.79 -9.31 10.50
CA LEU A 101 -4.76 -8.40 11.00
C LEU A 101 -4.03 -7.69 9.84
N PRO A 102 -4.03 -6.35 9.80
CA PRO A 102 -3.30 -5.60 8.78
C PRO A 102 -1.78 -5.52 9.03
N GLU A 103 -1.31 -5.67 10.27
CA GLU A 103 0.08 -5.44 10.68
C GLU A 103 1.06 -6.43 10.04
N PRO A 104 0.80 -7.75 9.99
CA PRO A 104 1.69 -8.69 9.30
C PRO A 104 1.81 -8.40 7.80
N LEU A 105 0.72 -7.94 7.16
CA LEU A 105 0.72 -7.58 5.74
C LEU A 105 1.54 -6.32 5.48
N ASN A 106 1.47 -5.31 6.35
CA ASN A 106 2.32 -4.12 6.25
C ASN A 106 3.81 -4.48 6.41
N ASN A 107 4.15 -5.35 7.38
CA ASN A 107 5.53 -5.80 7.56
C ASN A 107 6.04 -6.62 6.36
N LEU A 108 5.23 -7.55 5.81
CA LEU A 108 5.55 -8.26 4.57
C LEU A 108 5.84 -7.29 3.42
N ALA A 109 5.04 -6.22 3.32
CA ALA A 109 5.21 -5.23 2.26
C ALA A 109 6.57 -4.56 2.29
N VAL A 110 7.03 -4.16 3.49
CA VAL A 110 8.33 -3.53 3.69
C VAL A 110 9.45 -4.50 3.29
N LEU A 111 9.35 -5.77 3.69
CA LEU A 111 10.33 -6.80 3.31
C LEU A 111 10.36 -7.06 1.80
N TYR A 112 9.20 -7.16 1.15
CA TYR A 112 9.13 -7.28 -0.30
C TYR A 112 9.69 -6.06 -1.02
N ALA A 113 9.41 -4.85 -0.54
CA ALA A 113 9.97 -3.62 -1.10
C ALA A 113 11.51 -3.59 -0.98
N ALA A 114 12.06 -3.99 0.18
CA ALA A 114 13.50 -4.09 0.40
C ALA A 114 14.18 -5.11 -0.55
N GLN A 115 13.47 -6.17 -0.94
CA GLN A 115 13.93 -7.14 -1.95
C GLN A 115 13.67 -6.69 -3.41
N GLY A 116 13.14 -5.49 -3.64
CA GLY A 116 12.76 -5.00 -4.97
C GLY A 116 11.50 -5.65 -5.56
N ARG A 117 10.75 -6.42 -4.77
CA ARG A 117 9.49 -7.08 -5.13
C ARG A 117 8.31 -6.13 -4.96
N TYR A 118 8.35 -5.01 -5.67
CA TYR A 118 7.39 -3.91 -5.50
C TYR A 118 5.94 -4.29 -5.83
N ASP A 119 5.72 -5.18 -6.80
CA ASP A 119 4.37 -5.65 -7.13
C ASP A 119 3.75 -6.51 -6.03
N ASP A 120 4.55 -7.35 -5.37
CA ASP A 120 4.09 -8.16 -4.24
C ASP A 120 3.82 -7.27 -3.02
N SER A 121 4.73 -6.33 -2.74
CA SER A 121 4.56 -5.30 -1.71
C SER A 121 3.25 -4.53 -1.87
N ARG A 122 2.97 -4.04 -3.09
CA ARG A 122 1.71 -3.36 -3.43
C ARG A 122 0.47 -4.22 -3.11
N LYS A 123 0.49 -5.51 -3.47
CA LYS A 123 -0.68 -6.40 -3.26
C LYS A 123 -1.00 -6.55 -1.77
N VAL A 124 0.02 -6.77 -0.94
CA VAL A 124 -0.20 -6.96 0.51
C VAL A 124 -0.58 -5.66 1.21
N LEU A 125 -0.07 -4.49 0.78
CA LEU A 125 -0.50 -3.18 1.30
C LEU A 125 -1.95 -2.87 0.97
N LEU A 126 -2.38 -3.14 -0.27
CA LEU A 126 -3.78 -2.98 -0.65
C LEU A 126 -4.71 -3.88 0.18
N ARG A 127 -4.24 -5.07 0.56
CA ARG A 127 -4.98 -5.94 1.47
C ARG A 127 -5.00 -5.37 2.89
N ALA A 128 -3.87 -4.88 3.41
CA ALA A 128 -3.80 -4.22 4.73
C ALA A 128 -4.76 -3.03 4.82
N ILE A 129 -4.77 -2.14 3.82
CA ILE A 129 -5.68 -0.98 3.73
C ILE A 129 -7.14 -1.41 3.59
N ALA A 130 -7.41 -2.56 2.95
CA ALA A 130 -8.77 -3.07 2.86
C ALA A 130 -9.31 -3.58 4.20
N LEU A 131 -8.43 -4.05 5.10
CA LEU A 131 -8.74 -4.46 6.46
C LEU A 131 -8.89 -3.26 7.39
N GLU A 132 -7.93 -2.33 7.36
CA GLU A 132 -7.94 -1.08 8.14
C GLU A 132 -7.71 0.13 7.22
N PRO A 133 -8.80 0.76 6.73
CA PRO A 133 -8.70 1.92 5.83
C PRO A 133 -7.99 3.13 6.43
N ARG A 134 -7.92 3.25 7.76
CA ARG A 134 -7.24 4.35 8.47
C ARG A 134 -5.78 4.03 8.82
N TYR A 135 -5.23 2.91 8.34
CA TYR A 135 -3.84 2.54 8.59
C TYR A 135 -2.88 3.42 7.80
N ASP A 136 -2.52 4.55 8.39
CA ASP A 136 -1.66 5.59 7.81
C ASP A 136 -0.32 5.06 7.29
N THR A 137 0.36 4.23 8.08
CA THR A 137 1.65 3.62 7.75
C THR A 137 1.55 2.77 6.48
N ALA A 138 0.43 2.05 6.29
CA ALA A 138 0.23 1.27 5.07
C ALA A 138 -0.02 2.16 3.83
N HIS A 139 -0.66 3.33 4.00
CA HIS A 139 -0.81 4.31 2.92
C HIS A 139 0.52 4.96 2.56
N GLU A 140 1.33 5.32 3.55
CA GLU A 140 2.70 5.85 3.35
C GLU A 140 3.56 4.84 2.57
N ASN A 141 3.66 3.60 3.07
CA ASN A 141 4.40 2.53 2.41
C ASN A 141 3.89 2.26 0.98
N LEU A 142 2.59 2.36 0.74
CA LEU A 142 2.02 2.20 -0.60
C LEU A 142 2.41 3.37 -1.52
N GLY A 143 2.48 4.59 -0.99
CA GLY A 143 3.01 5.76 -1.69
C GLY A 143 4.44 5.55 -2.16
N ASP A 144 5.31 5.07 -1.27
CA ASP A 144 6.71 4.78 -1.57
C ASP A 144 6.86 3.69 -2.63
N VAL A 145 6.05 2.62 -2.52
CA VAL A 145 6.01 1.55 -3.53
C VAL A 145 5.56 2.09 -4.89
N TYR A 146 4.55 2.98 -4.93
CA TYR A 146 4.14 3.61 -6.19
C TYR A 146 5.21 4.54 -6.76
N ALA A 147 5.91 5.30 -5.92
CA ALA A 147 7.04 6.11 -6.34
C ALA A 147 8.15 5.26 -6.96
N LYS A 148 8.52 4.12 -6.35
CA LYS A 148 9.50 3.17 -6.90
C LYS A 148 9.05 2.58 -8.23
N LEU A 149 7.79 2.11 -8.32
CA LEU A 149 7.23 1.56 -9.56
C LEU A 149 7.20 2.59 -10.69
N ALA A 150 6.84 3.84 -10.38
CA ALA A 150 6.88 4.94 -11.34
C ALA A 150 8.32 5.22 -11.82
N ASN A 151 9.30 5.21 -10.91
CA ASN A 151 10.71 5.39 -11.26
C ASN A 151 11.19 4.31 -12.25
N ILE A 152 10.92 3.04 -11.95
CA ILE A 152 11.26 1.90 -12.80
C ILE A 152 10.66 2.07 -14.21
N ALA A 153 9.40 2.49 -14.29
CA ALA A 153 8.75 2.73 -15.57
C ALA A 153 9.37 3.88 -16.36
N TYR A 154 9.73 4.99 -15.69
CA TYR A 154 10.40 6.12 -16.33
C TYR A 154 11.81 5.77 -16.82
N GLU A 155 12.59 5.06 -16.01
CA GLU A 155 13.92 4.56 -16.40
C GLU A 155 13.83 3.61 -17.60
N ARG A 156 12.83 2.73 -17.63
CA ARG A 156 12.58 1.84 -18.77
C ARG A 156 12.26 2.64 -20.02
N ALA A 157 11.37 3.63 -19.93
CA ALA A 157 11.00 4.49 -21.05
C ALA A 157 12.20 5.29 -21.59
N PHE A 158 13.05 5.81 -20.70
CA PHE A 158 14.28 6.52 -21.10
C PHE A 158 15.31 5.57 -21.72
N THR A 159 15.42 4.34 -21.21
CA THR A 159 16.32 3.32 -21.78
C THR A 159 15.92 2.94 -23.19
N LEU A 160 14.62 2.80 -23.46
CA LEU A 160 14.09 2.50 -24.79
C LEU A 160 14.21 3.68 -25.76
N ASN A 161 14.11 4.93 -25.27
CA ASN A 161 14.30 6.13 -26.07
C ASN A 161 15.12 7.18 -25.30
N LYS A 162 16.43 7.21 -25.59
CA LYS A 162 17.40 8.12 -24.94
C LYS A 162 17.14 9.61 -25.24
N LYS A 163 16.24 9.95 -26.17
CA LYS A 163 15.81 11.34 -26.43
C LYS A 163 14.59 11.75 -25.61
N ASN A 164 13.97 10.84 -24.85
CA ASN A 164 12.81 11.14 -24.01
C ASN A 164 13.23 11.90 -22.73
N ALA A 165 13.50 13.19 -22.88
CA ALA A 165 13.90 14.08 -21.79
C ALA A 165 12.87 14.09 -20.65
N SER A 166 11.56 14.01 -20.96
CA SER A 166 10.52 13.97 -19.94
C SER A 166 10.61 12.73 -19.04
N ALA A 167 10.92 11.55 -19.59
CA ALA A 167 11.06 10.33 -18.78
C ALA A 167 12.29 10.43 -17.87
N ARG A 168 13.43 10.88 -18.41
CA ARG A 168 14.66 11.13 -17.64
C ARG A 168 14.42 12.11 -16.48
N ASP A 169 13.77 13.24 -16.75
CA ASP A 169 13.56 14.28 -15.73
C ASP A 169 12.64 13.79 -14.61
N LYS A 170 11.62 13.00 -14.96
CA LYS A 170 10.70 12.41 -13.99
C LYS A 170 11.35 11.29 -13.17
N ALA A 171 12.20 10.46 -13.78
CA ALA A 171 13.00 9.48 -13.06
C ALA A 171 13.93 10.17 -12.06
N SER A 172 14.67 11.20 -12.51
CA SER A 172 15.54 12.00 -11.62
C SER A 172 14.77 12.66 -10.47
N TRP A 173 13.58 13.20 -10.73
CA TRP A 173 12.74 13.73 -9.66
C TRP A 173 12.28 12.63 -8.69
N MET A 174 11.87 11.47 -9.20
CA MET A 174 11.42 10.37 -8.37
C MET A 174 12.55 9.83 -7.49
N THR A 175 13.77 9.71 -8.01
CA THR A 175 14.96 9.37 -7.22
C THR A 175 15.13 10.35 -6.06
N ARG A 176 14.99 11.66 -6.27
CA ARG A 176 15.06 12.64 -5.16
C ARG A 176 13.95 12.50 -4.12
N VAL A 177 12.72 12.20 -4.55
CA VAL A 177 11.60 11.95 -3.62
C VAL A 177 11.82 10.68 -2.79
N LEU A 178 12.54 9.70 -3.35
CA LEU A 178 12.87 8.46 -2.67
C LEU A 178 14.16 8.56 -1.83
N ASP A 179 15.02 9.52 -2.14
CA ASP A 179 16.30 9.79 -1.46
C ASP A 179 16.17 10.85 -0.35
N THR A 180 15.03 11.57 -0.26
CA THR A 180 14.72 12.30 0.97
C THR A 180 14.67 11.28 2.09
N GLU A 181 15.63 11.37 3.02
CA GLU A 181 15.87 10.36 4.05
C GLU A 181 14.55 9.84 4.59
N PRO A 182 14.27 8.53 4.42
CA PRO A 182 13.33 7.87 5.29
C PRO A 182 13.80 8.11 6.72
N ALA A 183 12.87 8.30 7.66
CA ALA A 183 13.19 8.11 9.07
C ALA A 183 14.01 6.82 9.19
N ALA A 184 15.15 6.88 9.89
CA ALA A 184 16.13 5.82 9.97
C ALA A 184 15.47 4.43 10.11
N PRO A 185 16.03 3.36 9.52
CA PRO A 185 15.52 2.01 9.73
C PRO A 185 15.75 1.64 11.20
N GLY A 186 14.83 2.03 12.08
CA GLY A 186 15.21 2.25 13.47
C GLY A 186 14.19 2.93 14.37
N GLU A 187 13.04 3.41 13.88
CA GLU A 187 11.94 3.76 14.78
C GLU A 187 10.64 3.14 14.26
N VAL A 188 10.29 2.00 14.87
CA VAL A 188 8.89 1.60 14.99
C VAL A 188 8.16 2.79 15.64
N SER A 189 7.02 3.20 15.06
CA SER A 189 6.21 4.34 15.53
C SER A 189 6.22 4.48 17.06
N PRO A 190 6.38 5.70 17.61
CA PRO A 190 6.22 5.95 19.05
C PRO A 190 4.86 5.50 19.60
N GLU A 191 3.84 5.32 18.76
CA GLU A 191 2.55 4.75 19.16
C GLU A 191 2.65 3.27 19.54
N ALA A 192 3.65 2.55 19.02
CA ALA A 192 4.01 1.21 19.49
C ALA A 192 4.83 1.23 20.80
N ARG A 193 5.30 2.40 21.27
CA ARG A 193 6.07 2.53 22.51
C ARG A 193 5.24 2.98 23.72
N THR A 194 4.07 3.60 23.54
CA THR A 194 3.26 4.07 24.68
C THR A 194 1.75 3.90 24.54
N ALA A 195 1.23 3.32 23.46
CA ALA A 195 -0.17 2.91 23.40
C ALA A 195 -0.33 1.68 22.52
N LEU A 196 -0.04 0.50 23.11
CA LEU A 196 -1.01 -0.57 22.92
C LEU A 196 -2.36 0.03 23.32
N PRO A 197 -3.40 0.03 22.46
CA PRO A 197 -4.74 -0.06 23.02
C PRO A 197 -4.62 -1.25 23.96
N SER A 198 -4.85 -1.03 25.25
CA SER A 198 -5.09 -2.14 26.14
C SER A 198 -6.02 -3.07 25.38
N LEU A 199 -5.59 -4.31 25.17
CA LEU A 199 -6.52 -5.41 24.99
C LEU A 199 -7.31 -5.46 26.31
N GLU A 200 -8.19 -4.47 26.49
CA GLU A 200 -9.32 -4.59 27.37
C GLU A 200 -9.95 -5.88 26.90
N THR A 201 -9.91 -6.86 27.80
CA THR A 201 -10.72 -8.06 27.72
C THR A 201 -12.13 -7.56 27.49
N ARG A 202 -12.54 -7.52 26.21
CA ARG A 202 -13.87 -7.08 25.84
C ARG A 202 -14.82 -7.97 26.61
N ALA A 203 -15.62 -7.32 27.47
CA ALA A 203 -16.64 -7.99 28.24
C ALA A 203 -17.50 -8.87 27.29
N PRO A 204 -18.03 -10.01 27.77
CA PRO A 204 -18.72 -11.01 26.93
C PRO A 204 -19.80 -10.44 26.00
N GLU A 205 -20.34 -9.28 26.33
CA GLU A 205 -21.37 -8.56 25.57
C GLU A 205 -20.87 -7.89 24.28
N GLN A 206 -19.56 -7.62 24.13
CA GLN A 206 -18.97 -7.03 22.92
C GLN A 206 -18.38 -8.06 21.93
N ILE A 207 -18.41 -9.34 22.28
CA ILE A 207 -17.87 -10.42 21.43
C ILE A 207 -18.81 -10.73 20.26
N GLU A 208 -20.13 -10.69 20.45
CA GLU A 208 -21.10 -10.97 19.38
C GLU A 208 -21.12 -9.93 18.24
N PRO A 209 -21.10 -8.61 18.50
CA PRO A 209 -21.10 -7.62 17.41
C PRO A 209 -19.80 -7.64 16.60
N GLN A 210 -18.65 -7.84 17.26
CA GLN A 210 -17.35 -7.89 16.60
C GLN A 210 -17.13 -9.20 15.85
N ALA A 211 -17.56 -10.35 16.40
CA ALA A 211 -17.51 -11.62 15.69
C ALA A 211 -18.41 -11.60 14.44
N ARG A 212 -19.57 -10.93 14.48
CA ARG A 212 -20.41 -10.69 13.29
C ARG A 212 -19.74 -9.75 12.29
N SER A 213 -19.09 -8.69 12.74
CA SER A 213 -18.31 -7.78 11.88
C SER A 213 -17.11 -8.48 11.24
N ASN A 214 -16.41 -9.33 11.99
CA ASN A 214 -15.25 -10.09 11.53
C ASN A 214 -15.67 -11.26 10.62
N ALA A 215 -16.82 -11.89 10.87
CA ALA A 215 -17.42 -12.86 9.96
C ALA A 215 -17.93 -12.19 8.67
N GLN A 216 -18.45 -10.96 8.74
CA GLN A 216 -18.77 -10.15 7.56
C GLN A 216 -17.51 -9.72 6.80
N ALA A 217 -16.40 -9.42 7.50
CA ALA A 217 -15.10 -9.14 6.90
C ALA A 217 -14.44 -10.39 6.29
N ALA A 218 -14.59 -11.55 6.93
CA ALA A 218 -14.13 -12.85 6.44
C ALA A 218 -14.96 -13.32 5.23
N ALA A 219 -16.28 -13.16 5.25
CA ALA A 219 -17.13 -13.37 4.09
C ALA A 219 -16.80 -12.39 2.95
N LYS A 220 -16.38 -11.17 3.28
CA LYS A 220 -15.85 -10.18 2.33
C LYS A 220 -14.46 -10.55 1.79
N LEU A 221 -13.64 -11.29 2.56
CA LEU A 221 -12.36 -11.89 2.15
C LEU A 221 -12.54 -13.14 1.28
N GLU A 222 -13.56 -13.95 1.54
CA GLU A 222 -13.96 -15.05 0.66
C GLU A 222 -14.51 -14.51 -0.68
N GLN A 223 -15.16 -13.34 -0.63
CA GLN A 223 -15.50 -12.53 -1.81
C GLN A 223 -14.29 -11.87 -2.49
N ILE A 224 -13.13 -11.80 -1.83
CA ILE A 224 -11.85 -11.35 -2.41
C ILE A 224 -11.11 -12.47 -3.16
N ALA A 225 -11.46 -13.75 -2.94
CA ALA A 225 -10.98 -14.87 -3.78
C ALA A 225 -11.73 -14.96 -5.14
N ALA A 226 -12.73 -14.12 -5.31
CA ALA A 226 -13.58 -14.05 -6.46
C ALA A 226 -13.02 -12.99 -7.42
N THR A 227 -12.31 -13.38 -8.49
CA THR A 227 -11.87 -12.40 -9.50
C THR A 227 -13.09 -11.91 -10.28
N CYS A 228 -13.54 -10.71 -9.96
CA CYS A 228 -14.56 -10.01 -10.73
C CYS A 228 -13.96 -9.30 -11.93
N TYR A 229 -14.80 -8.96 -12.90
CA TYR A 229 -14.36 -8.31 -14.12
C TYR A 229 -15.17 -7.05 -14.39
N ALA A 230 -14.54 -6.09 -15.08
CA ALA A 230 -15.19 -4.92 -15.63
C ALA A 230 -15.01 -4.93 -17.16
N VAL A 231 -16.10 -4.65 -17.87
CA VAL A 231 -16.06 -4.40 -19.31
C VAL A 231 -16.01 -2.89 -19.53
N ASN A 232 -14.86 -2.39 -20.00
CA ASN A 232 -14.60 -0.96 -20.16
C ASN A 232 -14.85 -0.48 -21.60
N GLY A 233 -14.85 0.85 -21.79
CA GLY A 233 -14.93 1.46 -23.13
C GLY A 233 -16.32 1.44 -23.74
N ILE A 234 -17.36 1.35 -22.91
CA ILE A 234 -18.75 1.37 -23.35
C ILE A 234 -19.20 2.82 -23.48
N GLU A 235 -19.30 3.31 -24.71
CA GLU A 235 -19.72 4.69 -25.01
C GLU A 235 -21.25 4.84 -25.16
N ASN A 236 -21.99 3.71 -25.21
CA ASN A 236 -23.44 3.66 -25.43
C ASN A 236 -24.13 2.60 -24.56
N ASN A 237 -25.21 3.00 -23.90
CA ASN A 237 -26.11 2.16 -23.07
C ASN A 237 -26.63 0.88 -23.74
N SER A 238 -26.76 0.83 -25.07
CA SER A 238 -27.22 -0.37 -25.79
C SER A 238 -26.21 -1.53 -25.75
N ALA A 239 -24.92 -1.20 -25.83
CA ALA A 239 -23.85 -2.18 -25.72
C ALA A 239 -23.76 -2.72 -24.27
N ALA A 240 -23.87 -1.83 -23.27
CA ALA A 240 -23.92 -2.20 -21.86
C ALA A 240 -25.04 -3.23 -21.56
N ARG A 241 -26.25 -2.98 -22.06
CA ARG A 241 -27.39 -3.92 -21.95
C ARG A 241 -27.12 -5.28 -22.60
N SER A 242 -26.52 -5.28 -23.78
CA SER A 242 -26.26 -6.51 -24.54
C SER A 242 -25.21 -7.38 -23.84
N ILE A 243 -24.14 -6.75 -23.35
CA ILE A 243 -23.07 -7.40 -22.58
C ILE A 243 -23.63 -7.95 -21.26
N THR A 244 -24.44 -7.17 -20.54
CA THR A 244 -25.08 -7.59 -19.29
C THR A 244 -25.97 -8.83 -19.49
N LYS A 245 -26.79 -8.84 -20.56
CA LYS A 245 -27.63 -10.00 -20.91
C LYS A 245 -26.78 -11.22 -21.27
N TRP A 246 -25.69 -11.04 -21.99
CA TRP A 246 -24.81 -12.13 -22.39
C TRP A 246 -24.23 -12.88 -21.18
N PHE A 247 -23.71 -12.16 -20.18
CA PHE A 247 -23.23 -12.77 -18.93
C PHE A 247 -24.37 -13.41 -18.13
N SER A 248 -25.50 -12.71 -18.00
CA SER A 248 -26.66 -13.21 -17.25
C SER A 248 -27.22 -14.52 -17.82
N SER A 249 -27.22 -14.68 -19.14
CA SER A 249 -27.64 -15.91 -19.81
C SER A 249 -26.74 -17.12 -19.53
N ARG A 250 -25.51 -16.88 -19.06
CA ARG A 250 -24.51 -17.90 -18.69
C ARG A 250 -24.41 -18.09 -17.18
N GLY A 251 -25.39 -17.61 -16.42
CA GLY A 251 -25.44 -17.74 -14.97
C GLY A 251 -24.46 -16.84 -14.21
N VAL A 252 -23.77 -15.91 -14.90
CA VAL A 252 -22.88 -14.94 -14.26
C VAL A 252 -23.63 -13.64 -14.03
N LYS A 253 -23.67 -13.16 -12.78
CA LYS A 253 -24.33 -11.89 -12.49
C LYS A 253 -23.55 -10.76 -13.12
N ALA A 254 -24.22 -9.93 -13.90
CA ALA A 254 -23.66 -8.72 -14.48
C ALA A 254 -24.58 -7.53 -14.22
N ARG A 255 -24.00 -6.34 -14.03
CA ARG A 255 -24.74 -5.12 -13.76
C ARG A 255 -24.15 -3.95 -14.53
N GLU A 256 -25.01 -3.18 -15.18
CA GLU A 256 -24.68 -1.89 -15.77
C GLU A 256 -24.37 -0.90 -14.65
N GLN A 257 -23.23 -0.22 -14.75
CA GLN A 257 -22.89 0.85 -13.84
C GLN A 257 -22.34 2.03 -14.63
N THR A 258 -22.85 3.22 -14.30
CA THR A 258 -22.27 4.49 -14.73
C THR A 258 -21.38 4.98 -13.61
N ARG A 259 -20.06 5.03 -13.83
CA ARG A 259 -19.18 5.80 -12.96
C ARG A 259 -18.80 7.09 -13.65
N SER A 260 -18.93 8.17 -12.90
CA SER A 260 -18.20 9.42 -13.15
C SER A 260 -16.70 9.10 -13.11
N ALA A 261 -16.11 8.77 -14.25
CA ALA A 261 -14.66 8.67 -14.38
C ALA A 261 -14.05 10.05 -14.10
N GLN A 262 -12.98 10.00 -13.31
CA GLN A 262 -12.07 11.07 -12.89
C GLN A 262 -12.41 12.46 -13.46
N ALA A 263 -12.80 13.40 -12.58
CA ALA A 263 -12.80 14.81 -12.92
C ALA A 263 -11.41 15.17 -13.47
N SER A 264 -11.31 15.33 -14.79
CA SER A 264 -10.10 15.85 -15.39
C SER A 264 -10.19 17.35 -15.29
N ILE A 265 -9.36 17.95 -14.44
CA ILE A 265 -9.23 19.41 -14.37
C ILE A 265 -8.64 19.87 -15.70
N PHE A 266 -9.36 20.76 -16.38
CA PHE A 266 -8.86 21.52 -17.51
C PHE A 266 -8.98 23.01 -17.21
N TYR A 267 -8.07 23.79 -17.77
CA TYR A 267 -8.04 25.24 -17.63
C TYR A 267 -8.70 25.83 -18.87
N GLU A 268 -9.91 26.37 -18.70
CA GLU A 268 -10.63 27.12 -19.73
C GLU A 268 -10.05 28.53 -19.77
N VAL A 269 -9.51 28.93 -20.91
CA VAL A 269 -9.00 30.29 -21.15
C VAL A 269 -10.01 31.04 -21.98
N TYR A 270 -10.36 32.25 -21.55
CA TYR A 270 -11.42 33.04 -22.17
C TYR A 270 -11.14 34.55 -22.09
N LEU A 271 -11.74 35.30 -23.02
CA LEU A 271 -12.00 36.73 -22.84
C LEU A 271 -13.33 36.88 -22.10
N PRO A 272 -13.41 37.73 -21.07
CA PRO A 272 -14.66 37.98 -20.34
C PRO A 272 -15.83 38.39 -21.23
N PRO A 273 -17.08 38.21 -20.75
CA PRO A 273 -18.28 38.68 -21.45
C PRO A 273 -18.21 40.13 -21.89
N MET A 274 -18.57 40.37 -23.15
CA MET A 274 -18.72 41.71 -23.69
C MET A 274 -20.17 42.19 -23.60
N LYS A 275 -20.38 43.50 -23.80
CA LYS A 275 -21.69 44.16 -23.64
C LYS A 275 -22.78 43.61 -24.56
N SER A 276 -22.42 43.02 -25.69
CA SER A 276 -23.36 42.44 -26.65
C SER A 276 -22.68 41.42 -27.55
N ARG A 277 -23.48 40.58 -28.18
CA ARG A 277 -23.03 39.65 -29.22
C ARG A 277 -22.27 40.35 -30.35
N THR A 278 -22.73 41.53 -30.77
CA THR A 278 -22.05 42.33 -31.79
C THR A 278 -20.66 42.76 -31.34
N ALA A 279 -20.52 43.23 -30.10
CA ALA A 279 -19.21 43.57 -29.54
C ALA A 279 -18.28 42.34 -29.51
N THR A 280 -18.81 41.16 -29.17
CA THR A 280 -18.06 39.91 -29.24
C THR A 280 -17.61 39.57 -30.66
N ASP A 281 -18.50 39.71 -31.64
CA ASP A 281 -18.21 39.40 -33.05
C ASP A 281 -17.18 40.38 -33.64
N ASP A 282 -17.22 41.66 -33.24
CA ASP A 282 -16.24 42.69 -33.61
C ASP A 282 -14.86 42.39 -33.03
N GLU A 283 -14.80 42.04 -31.75
CA GLU A 283 -13.56 41.66 -31.07
C GLU A 283 -12.96 40.39 -31.68
N MET A 284 -13.78 39.37 -31.95
CA MET A 284 -13.32 38.15 -32.61
C MET A 284 -12.80 38.40 -34.04
N ARG A 285 -13.32 39.39 -34.76
CA ARG A 285 -12.76 39.79 -36.07
C ARG A 285 -11.37 40.40 -35.91
N ARG A 286 -11.16 41.25 -34.91
CA ARG A 286 -9.84 41.82 -34.57
C ARG A 286 -8.84 40.71 -34.21
N MET A 287 -9.25 39.78 -33.35
CA MET A 287 -8.43 38.64 -32.95
C MET A 287 -8.01 37.76 -34.14
N ARG A 288 -8.93 37.50 -35.08
CA ARG A 288 -8.61 36.77 -36.31
C ARG A 288 -7.63 37.51 -37.22
N ALA A 289 -7.76 38.84 -37.33
CA ALA A 289 -6.81 39.66 -38.07
C ALA A 289 -5.40 39.61 -37.46
N ASP A 290 -5.30 39.47 -36.13
CA ASP A 290 -4.04 39.24 -35.41
C ASP A 290 -3.52 37.78 -35.49
N GLY A 291 -4.22 36.90 -36.20
CA GLY A 291 -3.82 35.51 -36.46
C GLY A 291 -4.42 34.48 -35.51
N PHE A 292 -5.33 34.86 -34.60
CA PHE A 292 -6.00 33.92 -33.70
C PHE A 292 -7.25 33.34 -34.36
N VAL A 293 -7.11 32.15 -34.95
CA VAL A 293 -8.20 31.48 -35.69
C VAL A 293 -8.94 30.43 -34.86
N ASP A 294 -8.32 29.92 -33.81
CA ASP A 294 -8.84 28.91 -32.88
C ASP A 294 -9.60 29.54 -31.71
N ILE A 295 -10.58 30.38 -32.03
CA ILE A 295 -11.40 31.11 -31.06
C ILE A 295 -12.89 30.91 -31.33
N MET A 296 -13.70 30.80 -30.26
CA MET A 296 -15.13 30.55 -30.35
C MET A 296 -15.92 31.48 -29.43
N ARG A 297 -17.04 32.02 -29.90
CA ARG A 297 -17.98 32.75 -29.03
C ARG A 297 -18.62 31.77 -28.05
N ILE A 298 -18.70 32.18 -26.79
CA ILE A 298 -19.43 31.43 -25.76
C ILE A 298 -20.91 31.81 -25.88
N SER A 299 -21.76 30.82 -26.15
CA SER A 299 -23.17 31.03 -26.50
C SER A 299 -24.15 30.92 -25.34
N SER A 300 -23.69 30.52 -24.15
CA SER A 300 -24.57 30.30 -23.00
C SER A 300 -23.79 30.26 -21.67
N GLY A 301 -24.52 30.45 -20.58
CA GLY A 301 -24.00 30.37 -19.22
C GLY A 301 -23.32 31.65 -18.73
N PRO A 302 -22.61 31.61 -17.59
CA PRO A 302 -22.04 32.82 -16.97
C PRO A 302 -20.98 33.56 -17.80
N LEU A 303 -20.48 32.93 -18.86
CA LEU A 303 -19.51 33.51 -19.79
C LEU A 303 -20.13 33.83 -21.16
N GLU A 304 -21.45 33.85 -21.28
CA GLU A 304 -22.15 34.23 -22.52
C GLU A 304 -21.67 35.60 -23.03
N ASN A 305 -21.52 35.74 -24.35
CA ASN A 305 -20.89 36.89 -25.01
C ASN A 305 -19.39 37.08 -24.70
N GLY A 306 -18.75 36.12 -24.03
CA GLY A 306 -17.30 35.99 -23.97
C GLY A 306 -16.73 35.24 -25.17
N VAL A 307 -15.40 35.13 -25.23
CA VAL A 307 -14.69 34.38 -26.27
C VAL A 307 -13.85 33.28 -25.63
N SER A 308 -14.14 32.03 -25.95
CA SER A 308 -13.26 30.90 -25.61
C SER A 308 -12.04 30.92 -26.51
N VAL A 309 -10.85 30.86 -25.91
CA VAL A 309 -9.57 30.87 -26.64
C VAL A 309 -8.75 29.59 -26.44
N GLY A 310 -9.35 28.59 -25.78
CA GLY A 310 -8.82 27.25 -25.63
C GLY A 310 -9.12 26.62 -24.27
N ALA A 311 -9.02 25.28 -24.22
CA ALA A 311 -9.08 24.49 -23.00
C ALA A 311 -7.82 23.63 -22.88
N TYR A 312 -7.11 23.72 -21.75
CA TYR A 312 -5.79 23.12 -21.59
C TYR A 312 -5.75 22.16 -20.41
N ARG A 313 -5.09 21.00 -20.58
CA ARG A 313 -4.93 20.01 -19.49
C ARG A 313 -3.84 20.37 -18.48
N LYS A 314 -2.94 21.31 -18.81
CA LYS A 314 -1.82 21.74 -17.97
C LYS A 314 -1.88 23.24 -17.74
N LEU A 315 -1.71 23.67 -16.49
CA LEU A 315 -1.72 25.08 -16.10
C LEU A 315 -0.73 25.91 -16.93
N GLY A 316 0.52 25.46 -17.01
CA GLY A 316 1.55 26.18 -17.79
C GLY A 316 1.25 26.33 -19.28
N ASN A 317 0.40 25.48 -19.88
CA ASN A 317 -0.03 25.67 -21.26
C ASN A 317 -1.08 26.78 -21.36
N ALA A 318 -2.02 26.84 -20.41
CA ALA A 318 -3.00 27.92 -20.30
C ALA A 318 -2.29 29.26 -20.06
N GLU A 319 -1.32 29.31 -19.14
CA GLU A 319 -0.54 30.52 -18.85
C GLU A 319 0.24 31.01 -20.07
N ARG A 320 0.86 30.11 -20.84
CA ARG A 320 1.52 30.50 -22.10
C ARG A 320 0.54 31.07 -23.10
N ARG A 321 -0.65 30.47 -23.24
CA ARG A 321 -1.69 31.00 -24.13
C ARG A 321 -2.13 32.39 -23.69
N VAL A 322 -2.38 32.57 -22.40
CA VAL A 322 -2.70 33.87 -21.79
C VAL A 322 -1.64 34.91 -22.13
N LYS A 323 -0.36 34.56 -21.97
CA LYS A 323 0.76 35.45 -22.32
C LYS A 323 0.74 35.82 -23.81
N THR A 324 0.51 34.88 -24.72
CA THR A 324 0.43 35.15 -26.16
C THR A 324 -0.65 36.19 -26.49
N PHE A 325 -1.86 36.04 -25.93
CA PHE A 325 -2.93 37.02 -26.14
C PHE A 325 -2.60 38.39 -25.51
N ARG A 326 -2.05 38.41 -24.30
CA ARG A 326 -1.65 39.66 -23.63
C ARG A 326 -0.58 40.43 -24.39
N THR A 327 0.37 39.75 -25.05
CA THR A 327 1.37 40.42 -25.91
C THR A 327 0.76 41.15 -27.11
N LYS A 328 -0.48 40.82 -27.48
CA LYS A 328 -1.26 41.48 -28.53
C LYS A 328 -2.33 42.44 -27.96
N GLY A 329 -2.32 42.70 -26.65
CA GLY A 329 -3.21 43.66 -26.00
C GLY A 329 -4.57 43.11 -25.58
N TYR A 330 -4.75 41.78 -25.57
CA TYR A 330 -6.02 41.15 -25.16
C TYR A 330 -6.03 40.80 -23.68
N GLU A 331 -7.10 41.18 -22.98
CA GLU A 331 -7.34 40.84 -21.58
C GLU A 331 -8.02 39.47 -21.48
N VAL A 332 -7.19 38.44 -21.36
CA VAL A 332 -7.64 37.05 -21.18
C VAL A 332 -7.40 36.56 -19.76
N GLU A 333 -8.35 35.74 -19.32
CA GLU A 333 -8.38 35.06 -18.03
C GLU A 333 -8.40 33.54 -18.23
N PHE A 334 -8.15 32.80 -17.16
CA PHE A 334 -8.37 31.36 -17.16
C PHE A 334 -8.93 30.89 -15.83
N LYS A 335 -9.72 29.81 -15.87
CA LYS A 335 -10.26 29.15 -14.68
C LYS A 335 -10.17 27.63 -14.79
N PRO A 336 -9.97 26.91 -13.67
CA PRO A 336 -10.12 25.47 -13.65
C PRO A 336 -11.58 25.08 -13.90
N ARG A 337 -11.77 23.98 -14.63
CA ARG A 337 -13.05 23.34 -14.90
C ARG A 337 -12.89 21.85 -14.72
N ASP A 338 -13.85 21.25 -14.03
CA ASP A 338 -13.93 19.80 -13.91
C ASP A 338 -14.70 19.23 -15.11
N LYS A 339 -14.05 18.35 -15.89
CA LYS A 339 -14.77 17.47 -16.81
C LYS A 339 -14.94 16.13 -16.14
N THR A 340 -16.13 15.88 -15.61
CA THR A 340 -16.53 14.53 -15.25
C THR A 340 -16.84 13.78 -16.54
N ARG A 341 -16.04 12.78 -16.89
CA ARG A 341 -16.41 11.85 -17.97
C ARG A 341 -17.25 10.76 -17.33
N THR A 342 -18.52 10.65 -17.63
CA THR A 342 -19.28 9.44 -17.28
C THR A 342 -18.84 8.35 -18.23
N THR A 343 -18.24 7.29 -17.71
CA THR A 343 -17.92 6.10 -18.50
C THR A 343 -18.80 4.99 -17.98
N ASP A 344 -19.59 4.39 -18.87
CA ASP A 344 -20.36 3.21 -18.54
C ASP A 344 -19.44 2.00 -18.57
N TRP A 345 -19.65 1.08 -17.62
CA TRP A 345 -19.05 -0.23 -17.65
C TRP A 345 -20.07 -1.29 -17.24
N VAL A 346 -19.78 -2.54 -17.57
CA VAL A 346 -20.52 -3.69 -17.02
C VAL A 346 -19.64 -4.36 -15.99
N ALA A 347 -20.14 -4.41 -14.77
CA ALA A 347 -19.50 -5.13 -13.69
C ALA A 347 -19.98 -6.58 -13.69
N VAL A 348 -19.04 -7.53 -13.64
CA VAL A 348 -19.29 -8.97 -13.80
C VAL A 348 -18.80 -9.69 -12.55
N SER A 349 -19.71 -10.37 -11.85
CA SER A 349 -19.39 -11.10 -10.62
C SER A 349 -18.37 -12.21 -10.88
N ALA A 350 -17.71 -12.66 -9.82
CA ALA A 350 -16.91 -13.85 -9.89
C ALA A 350 -17.75 -15.05 -10.32
N GLY A 351 -17.15 -15.90 -11.14
CA GLY A 351 -17.83 -17.02 -11.81
C GLY A 351 -17.56 -17.11 -13.32
N ALA A 352 -16.96 -16.10 -13.94
CA ALA A 352 -16.54 -16.19 -15.35
C ALA A 352 -15.30 -17.09 -15.49
N SER A 353 -15.50 -18.31 -16.02
CA SER A 353 -14.41 -19.27 -16.26
C SER A 353 -13.41 -18.75 -17.32
N ARG A 354 -12.24 -19.39 -17.43
CA ARG A 354 -11.25 -19.05 -18.47
C ARG A 354 -11.84 -19.21 -19.88
N GLU A 355 -12.63 -20.25 -20.09
CA GLU A 355 -13.32 -20.58 -21.34
C GLU A 355 -14.35 -19.49 -21.66
N MET A 356 -15.14 -19.07 -20.67
CA MET A 356 -16.13 -18.01 -20.85
C MET A 356 -15.48 -16.66 -21.19
N ARG A 357 -14.33 -16.34 -20.59
CA ARG A 357 -13.58 -15.12 -20.93
C ARG A 357 -13.04 -15.14 -22.36
N SER A 358 -12.62 -16.32 -22.84
CA SER A 358 -12.22 -16.50 -24.24
C SER A 358 -13.41 -16.33 -25.18
N GLU A 359 -14.56 -16.91 -24.82
CA GLU A 359 -15.81 -16.79 -25.60
C GLU A 359 -16.28 -15.33 -25.66
N PHE A 360 -16.22 -14.62 -24.53
CA PHE A 360 -16.55 -13.20 -24.45
C PHE A 360 -15.67 -12.37 -25.39
N SER A 361 -14.34 -12.59 -25.35
CA SER A 361 -13.38 -11.87 -26.19
C SER A 361 -13.61 -12.12 -27.69
N SER A 362 -14.12 -13.30 -28.06
CA SER A 362 -14.52 -13.61 -29.44
C SER A 362 -15.85 -12.97 -29.84
N THR A 363 -16.79 -12.85 -28.91
CA THR A 363 -18.14 -12.32 -29.16
C THR A 363 -18.16 -10.79 -29.16
N PHE A 364 -17.31 -10.16 -28.33
CA PHE A 364 -17.24 -8.71 -28.09
C PHE A 364 -15.79 -8.18 -28.22
N PRO A 365 -15.15 -8.31 -29.40
CA PRO A 365 -13.72 -7.97 -29.55
C PRO A 365 -13.40 -6.48 -29.32
N ALA A 366 -14.39 -5.60 -29.43
CA ALA A 366 -14.24 -4.16 -29.19
C ALA A 366 -14.21 -3.79 -27.69
N TYR A 367 -14.56 -4.71 -26.79
CA TYR A 367 -14.78 -4.41 -25.38
C TYR A 367 -13.84 -5.24 -24.49
N PRO A 368 -12.73 -4.67 -24.01
CA PRO A 368 -11.77 -5.42 -23.20
C PRO A 368 -12.37 -5.76 -21.82
N LEU A 369 -12.23 -7.02 -21.44
CA LEU A 369 -12.55 -7.52 -20.11
C LEU A 369 -11.31 -7.40 -19.20
N SER A 370 -11.38 -6.54 -18.18
CA SER A 370 -10.28 -6.35 -17.22
C SER A 370 -10.68 -6.86 -15.84
N GLU A 371 -9.73 -7.39 -15.08
CA GLU A 371 -9.95 -7.71 -13.67
C GLU A 371 -10.34 -6.46 -12.89
N SER A 372 -11.27 -6.64 -11.95
CA SER A 372 -11.83 -5.56 -11.14
C SER A 372 -12.22 -6.09 -9.75
N SER A 373 -12.35 -5.21 -8.78
CA SER A 373 -12.87 -5.57 -7.45
C SER A 373 -14.34 -5.96 -7.54
N CYS A 374 -14.79 -6.96 -6.78
CA CYS A 374 -16.21 -7.35 -6.69
C CYS A 374 -17.16 -6.34 -6.01
N ARG A 375 -16.74 -5.08 -5.84
CA ARG A 375 -17.55 -4.03 -5.22
C ARG A 375 -18.44 -3.38 -6.29
N PHE A 376 -19.61 -3.95 -6.57
CA PHE A 376 -20.58 -3.36 -7.51
C PHE A 376 -22.06 -3.69 -7.23
#